data_AF-A0A9P0Z740-F1
#
_entry.id   AF-A0A9P0Z740-F1
#
_cell.length_a   1.000
_cell.length_b   1.000
_cell.length_c   1.000
_cell.angle_alpha   90.00
_cell.angle_beta   90.00
_cell.angle_gamma   90.00
#
_symmetry.space_group_name_H-M   'P 1'
#
loop_
_entity.id
_entity.type
_entity.pdbx_description
1 polymer ?
#
loop_
_entity_poly.entity_id
_entity_poly.type
_entity_poly.pdbx_seq_one_letter_code
_entity_poly.pdbx_strand_id
1 'polypeptide(L)'
;MEMSLHQLIFIFLFVSVLSSYVSSDSENESLQKEITAPLRNYGSNVIDGSGTEYAFSSGNGDLRGGSSRVSVSTVAFFTLAMAAATGLGALPFFFVDLDPQWSGICNGMAAGVMLAASFDLIQEGQDHGSGSWVVFGILTGGIFISLCKKFLDHYGEVSMLDIKGADAAKAVLVIGIMTLHSFGEGAGVGVSFAGSKGLSQGLLVTLAIAVHNIPEGLAVSMVLASKGVPPHKAMLWSIITSLPQPIVAVPSFVCADAFNKFLPFATGFAAGCMIWMVMAEVLPDGLKEASPSHVASAATLSVAFMEGLSTVFQHFGHNFKSEDTSGFFISLLFGLGPLLGGVSLIAFALAFRLQHALLTSVSSGIAFVLGVWRPLQLLLSSKMDFLSLTSLLMTGFAFSHFSTSSVLKLRGHKRTTSANSLSAMAGLPLSTLTLQSVLCCLAVALHALAEGLALGVAAPKAYGFGRDMVLPVSLHGLPRGAAVASCIFGATDSWHGALLAAGLIGFVGPSSAIGAILAGIDYSGLDHIMVIACGALLPCFWSIVRRAVRLDKKKGFAGLVVGALFASICLTFTKLVCLHTPYCNSAPEAVR
;
A
#
# COMPACT_ATOMS: atom_id res chain seq x y z
N MET A 1 0.20 33.44 -20.27
CA MET A 1 -0.57 32.35 -20.89
C MET A 1 -0.72 32.71 -22.37
N GLU A 2 0.21 32.27 -23.20
CA GLU A 2 0.09 32.27 -24.66
C GLU A 2 0.39 30.84 -25.09
N MET A 3 -0.60 30.16 -25.64
CA MET A 3 -0.39 28.82 -26.20
C MET A 3 0.39 28.99 -27.50
N SER A 4 1.59 28.40 -27.60
CA SER A 4 2.38 28.51 -28.83
C SER A 4 1.71 27.71 -29.96
N LEU A 5 1.83 28.19 -31.20
CA LEU A 5 1.29 27.53 -32.41
C LEU A 5 1.64 26.03 -32.47
N HIS A 6 2.83 25.66 -31.97
CA HIS A 6 3.28 24.27 -31.84
C HIS A 6 2.43 23.41 -30.89
N GLN A 7 1.86 23.98 -29.83
CA GLN A 7 0.98 23.28 -28.89
C GLN A 7 -0.37 22.95 -29.55
N LEU A 8 -0.93 23.89 -30.32
CA LEU A 8 -2.17 23.66 -31.05
C LEU A 8 -1.96 22.63 -32.16
N ILE A 9 -0.81 22.70 -32.86
CA ILE A 9 -0.42 21.76 -33.91
C ILE A 9 -0.18 20.36 -33.34
N PHE A 10 0.45 20.20 -32.17
CA PHE A 10 0.64 18.89 -31.56
C PHE A 10 -0.68 18.25 -31.15
N ILE A 11 -1.53 18.99 -30.44
CA ILE A 11 -2.85 18.49 -30.03
C ILE A 11 -3.69 18.16 -31.27
N PHE A 12 -3.65 19.01 -32.29
CA PHE A 12 -4.39 18.81 -33.54
C PHE A 12 -3.86 17.62 -34.35
N LEU A 13 -2.54 17.47 -34.51
CA LEU A 13 -1.93 16.33 -35.23
C LEU A 13 -2.14 15.03 -34.46
N PHE A 14 -2.00 15.05 -33.13
CA PHE A 14 -2.22 13.88 -32.29
C PHE A 14 -3.69 13.43 -32.33
N VAL A 15 -4.64 14.38 -32.22
CA VAL A 15 -6.08 14.11 -32.37
C VAL A 15 -6.42 13.68 -33.80
N SER A 16 -5.81 14.28 -34.83
CA SER A 16 -6.06 13.93 -36.23
C SER A 16 -5.50 12.56 -36.59
N VAL A 17 -4.31 12.18 -36.13
CA VAL A 17 -3.76 10.83 -36.31
C VAL A 17 -4.63 9.79 -35.58
N LEU A 18 -5.12 10.14 -34.38
CA LEU A 18 -6.05 9.29 -33.62
C LEU A 18 -7.42 9.16 -34.33
N SER A 19 -7.89 10.20 -35.03
CA SER A 19 -9.16 10.22 -35.76
C SER A 19 -9.08 9.61 -37.17
N SER A 20 -7.99 9.80 -37.92
CA SER A 20 -7.82 9.24 -39.26
C SER A 20 -7.67 7.71 -39.24
N TYR A 21 -7.15 7.13 -38.16
CA TYR A 21 -7.08 5.69 -37.96
C TYR A 21 -8.42 5.07 -37.51
N VAL A 22 -9.40 5.88 -37.09
CA VAL A 22 -10.76 5.44 -36.72
C VAL A 22 -11.61 5.13 -37.94
N SER A 23 -11.39 5.82 -39.06
CA SER A 23 -12.21 5.59 -40.27
C SER A 23 -11.90 4.25 -40.94
N SER A 24 -10.65 3.76 -40.91
CA SER A 24 -10.28 2.49 -41.56
C SER A 24 -10.80 1.24 -40.84
N ASP A 25 -11.09 1.33 -39.54
CA ASP A 25 -11.55 0.20 -38.73
C ASP A 25 -13.10 0.16 -38.61
N SER A 26 -13.77 1.30 -38.87
CA SER A 26 -15.24 1.39 -38.82
C SER A 26 -15.95 0.71 -39.99
N GLU A 27 -15.27 0.53 -41.13
CA GLU A 27 -15.87 -0.13 -42.30
C GLU A 27 -16.03 -1.65 -42.10
N ASN A 28 -15.28 -2.27 -41.17
CA ASN A 28 -15.28 -3.72 -40.96
C ASN A 28 -16.26 -4.24 -39.87
N GLU A 29 -16.82 -3.38 -39.02
CA GLU A 29 -17.66 -3.79 -37.86
C GLU A 29 -19.18 -3.63 -38.07
N SER A 30 -19.66 -3.28 -39.28
CA SER A 30 -21.07 -2.95 -39.55
C SER A 30 -22.06 -4.12 -39.60
N LEU A 31 -21.74 -5.29 -39.02
CA LEU A 31 -22.59 -6.48 -39.01
C LEU A 31 -22.61 -7.21 -37.65
N GLN A 32 -23.25 -6.65 -36.62
CA GLN A 32 -24.18 -7.42 -35.75
C GLN A 32 -24.86 -6.55 -34.67
N LYS A 33 -26.16 -6.81 -34.48
CA LYS A 33 -27.21 -5.97 -33.92
C LYS A 33 -27.66 -6.47 -32.52
N GLU A 34 -28.04 -5.51 -31.65
CA GLU A 34 -29.03 -5.51 -30.53
C GLU A 34 -28.93 -6.61 -29.42
N ILE A 35 -29.16 -6.34 -28.11
CA ILE A 35 -30.44 -6.01 -27.44
C ILE A 35 -30.22 -5.32 -26.06
N THR A 36 -31.24 -4.56 -25.67
CA THR A 36 -31.50 -3.54 -24.63
C THR A 36 -31.71 -4.00 -23.16
N ALA A 37 -31.69 -3.02 -22.23
CA ALA A 37 -31.93 -3.12 -20.78
C ALA A 37 -33.32 -2.56 -20.35
N PRO A 38 -33.82 -2.83 -19.12
CA PRO A 38 -35.03 -2.19 -18.59
C PRO A 38 -34.75 -0.95 -17.71
N LEU A 39 -35.63 0.05 -17.85
CA LEU A 39 -35.73 1.33 -17.12
C LEU A 39 -36.49 1.18 -15.79
N ARG A 40 -36.23 2.07 -14.80
CA ARG A 40 -37.15 3.19 -14.41
C ARG A 40 -36.88 3.83 -13.01
N ASN A 41 -36.88 5.17 -13.06
CA ASN A 41 -37.27 6.24 -12.12
C ASN A 41 -36.48 6.74 -10.88
N TYR A 42 -36.18 8.05 -11.02
CA TYR A 42 -35.87 9.18 -10.16
C TYR A 42 -36.57 9.33 -8.79
N GLY A 43 -35.81 9.94 -7.86
CA GLY A 43 -36.30 10.77 -6.76
C GLY A 43 -35.13 11.59 -6.18
N SER A 44 -35.16 12.91 -6.36
CA SER A 44 -34.20 13.91 -5.87
C SER A 44 -34.45 14.27 -4.40
N ASN A 45 -33.40 14.68 -3.67
CA ASN A 45 -33.43 15.86 -2.80
C ASN A 45 -32.02 16.31 -2.40
N VAL A 46 -31.82 17.62 -2.49
CA VAL A 46 -30.64 18.43 -2.15
C VAL A 46 -30.77 18.89 -0.69
N ILE A 47 -29.67 18.87 0.08
CA ILE A 47 -29.50 19.72 1.27
C ILE A 47 -28.07 20.28 1.25
N ASP A 48 -28.02 21.61 1.32
CA ASP A 48 -26.85 22.49 1.38
C ASP A 48 -26.39 22.67 2.85
N GLY A 49 -25.13 23.02 3.07
CA GLY A 49 -24.55 23.10 4.41
C GLY A 49 -23.12 23.64 4.42
N SER A 50 -22.98 24.91 4.03
CA SER A 50 -21.75 25.71 4.17
C SER A 50 -21.33 25.88 5.64
N GLY A 51 -20.04 25.70 5.93
CA GLY A 51 -19.43 26.05 7.21
C GLY A 51 -17.95 26.41 7.03
N THR A 52 -17.66 27.70 7.13
CA THR A 52 -16.40 28.39 6.88
C THR A 52 -15.34 28.16 7.97
N GLU A 53 -14.08 28.12 7.51
CA GLU A 53 -12.86 28.17 8.32
C GLU A 53 -12.60 29.57 8.91
N TYR A 54 -11.92 29.61 10.06
CA TYR A 54 -11.17 30.79 10.53
C TYR A 54 -9.74 30.37 10.92
N ALA A 55 -8.78 31.08 10.32
CA ALA A 55 -7.35 31.04 10.60
C ALA A 55 -6.94 32.00 11.74
N PHE A 56 -5.72 31.80 12.27
CA PHE A 56 -4.66 32.77 12.68
C PHE A 56 -3.81 32.12 13.81
N SER A 57 -2.55 31.69 13.60
CA SER A 57 -1.26 32.40 13.41
C SER A 57 -0.56 32.85 14.72
N SER A 58 0.70 32.44 14.90
CA SER A 58 1.87 33.16 15.48
C SER A 58 2.95 32.11 15.87
N GLY A 59 4.26 32.27 15.69
CA GLY A 59 5.11 33.39 15.28
C GLY A 59 6.57 32.92 15.14
N ASN A 60 7.37 33.76 14.49
CA ASN A 60 8.74 33.54 13.99
C ASN A 60 9.83 33.55 15.07
N GLY A 61 10.95 32.85 14.82
CA GLY A 61 12.22 33.04 15.56
C GLY A 61 13.36 32.15 15.05
N ASP A 62 14.23 32.70 14.20
CA ASP A 62 15.51 32.10 13.78
C ASP A 62 16.60 32.30 14.85
N LEU A 63 17.50 31.30 15.03
CA LEU A 63 18.97 31.43 14.98
C LEU A 63 19.71 30.12 15.40
N ARG A 64 20.57 29.65 14.48
CA ARG A 64 21.91 29.05 14.65
C ARG A 64 22.09 27.65 15.28
N GLY A 65 22.43 26.70 14.40
CA GLY A 65 23.62 25.81 14.46
C GLY A 65 23.95 25.10 15.77
N GLY A 66 23.46 23.88 15.93
CA GLY A 66 23.92 22.91 16.93
C GLY A 66 23.50 21.50 16.53
N SER A 67 24.39 20.51 16.76
CA SER A 67 24.13 19.07 16.63
C SER A 67 22.66 18.71 16.82
N SER A 68 22.01 18.07 15.84
CA SER A 68 20.57 17.83 15.82
C SER A 68 20.14 16.93 16.98
N ARG A 69 19.99 17.50 18.18
CA ARG A 69 19.44 16.80 19.33
C ARG A 69 17.98 16.49 19.00
N VAL A 70 17.67 15.20 18.91
CA VAL A 70 16.30 14.72 18.73
C VAL A 70 15.46 15.28 19.89
N SER A 71 14.34 15.94 19.58
CA SER A 71 13.46 16.45 20.63
C SER A 71 12.60 15.31 21.18
N VAL A 72 12.31 15.35 22.49
CA VAL A 72 11.41 14.37 23.14
C VAL A 72 10.02 14.38 22.49
N SER A 73 9.53 15.56 22.09
CA SER A 73 8.26 15.69 21.38
C SER A 73 8.27 14.97 20.02
N THR A 74 9.43 14.92 19.36
CA THR A 74 9.59 14.19 18.09
C THR A 74 9.48 12.69 18.32
N VAL A 75 10.18 12.15 19.33
CA VAL A 75 10.10 10.72 19.70
C VAL A 75 8.66 10.35 20.06
N ALA A 76 7.98 11.16 20.88
CA ALA A 76 6.60 10.92 21.28
C ALA A 76 5.62 10.92 20.09
N PHE A 77 5.75 11.86 19.16
CA PHE A 77 4.88 11.94 17.99
C PHE A 77 5.03 10.72 17.06
N PHE A 78 6.27 10.35 16.73
CA PHE A 78 6.52 9.23 15.82
C PHE A 78 6.14 7.88 16.44
N THR A 79 6.37 7.69 17.73
CA THR A 79 5.96 6.47 18.45
C THR A 79 4.46 6.39 18.66
N LEU A 80 3.75 7.52 18.76
CA LEU A 80 2.30 7.55 18.75
C LEU A 80 1.73 7.17 17.38
N ALA A 81 2.33 7.68 16.30
CA ALA A 81 1.96 7.30 14.93
C ALA A 81 2.24 5.81 14.65
N MET A 82 3.34 5.28 15.17
CA MET A 82 3.69 3.86 15.14
C MET A 82 2.64 2.99 15.87
N ALA A 83 2.20 3.40 17.07
CA ALA A 83 1.14 2.70 17.79
C ALA A 83 -0.23 2.78 17.08
N ALA A 84 -0.51 3.89 16.40
CA ALA A 84 -1.73 4.03 15.59
C ALA A 84 -1.71 3.09 14.35
N ALA A 85 -0.53 2.80 13.79
CA ALA A 85 -0.39 1.89 12.64
C ALA A 85 -0.87 0.47 12.97
N THR A 86 -0.79 0.02 14.23
CA THR A 86 -1.32 -1.26 14.69
C THR A 86 -2.82 -1.40 14.41
N GLY A 87 -3.58 -0.30 14.51
CA GLY A 87 -5.01 -0.29 14.19
C GLY A 87 -5.31 -0.63 12.72
N LEU A 88 -4.37 -0.38 11.80
CA LEU A 88 -4.55 -0.69 10.38
C LEU A 88 -4.68 -2.20 10.11
N GLY A 89 -4.14 -3.03 11.01
CA GLY A 89 -4.30 -4.48 10.95
C GLY A 89 -5.76 -4.95 11.07
N ALA A 90 -6.64 -4.13 11.65
CA ALA A 90 -8.08 -4.44 11.75
C ALA A 90 -8.87 -4.16 10.47
N LEU A 91 -8.30 -3.44 9.50
CA LEU A 91 -9.00 -2.98 8.30
C LEU A 91 -9.67 -4.11 7.50
N PRO A 92 -9.07 -5.30 7.30
CA PRO A 92 -9.71 -6.37 6.54
C PRO A 92 -11.07 -6.80 7.11
N PHE A 93 -11.25 -6.75 8.44
CA PHE A 93 -12.47 -7.21 9.10
C PHE A 93 -13.65 -6.25 8.95
N PHE A 94 -13.43 -4.99 8.54
CA PHE A 94 -14.53 -4.08 8.19
C PHE A 94 -15.31 -4.54 6.96
N PHE A 95 -14.73 -5.44 6.18
CA PHE A 95 -15.27 -5.84 4.89
C PHE A 95 -15.48 -7.36 4.77
N VAL A 96 -15.13 -8.13 5.81
CA VAL A 96 -15.17 -9.59 5.81
C VAL A 96 -15.87 -10.07 7.08
N ASP A 97 -16.96 -10.81 6.90
CA ASP A 97 -17.57 -11.60 7.95
C ASP A 97 -16.85 -12.96 8.04
N LEU A 98 -16.52 -13.39 9.26
CA LEU A 98 -15.75 -14.61 9.49
C LEU A 98 -16.67 -15.79 9.79
N ASP A 99 -16.75 -16.74 8.85
CA ASP A 99 -17.26 -18.08 9.15
C ASP A 99 -16.29 -18.83 10.08
N PRO A 100 -16.74 -19.87 10.82
CA PRO A 100 -15.90 -20.63 11.76
C PRO A 100 -14.58 -21.12 11.14
N GLN A 101 -14.62 -21.62 9.90
CA GLN A 101 -13.42 -22.06 9.19
C GLN A 101 -12.40 -20.93 8.97
N TRP A 102 -12.85 -19.72 8.64
CA TRP A 102 -11.97 -18.56 8.45
C TRP A 102 -11.42 -18.04 9.77
N SER A 103 -12.21 -18.13 10.85
CA SER A 103 -11.76 -17.89 12.22
C SER A 103 -10.60 -18.81 12.63
N GLY A 104 -10.69 -20.11 12.32
CA GLY A 104 -9.60 -21.06 12.59
C GLY A 104 -8.32 -20.76 11.80
N ILE A 105 -8.45 -20.40 10.52
CA ILE A 105 -7.32 -19.98 9.67
C ILE A 105 -6.67 -18.69 10.19
N CYS A 106 -7.47 -17.72 10.62
CA CYS A 106 -7.01 -16.46 11.21
C CYS A 106 -6.19 -16.70 12.49
N ASN A 107 -6.65 -17.60 13.38
CA ASN A 107 -5.87 -17.99 14.55
C ASN A 107 -4.54 -18.68 14.16
N GLY A 108 -4.54 -19.48 13.10
CA GLY A 108 -3.31 -20.02 12.51
C GLY A 108 -2.34 -18.93 12.04
N MET A 109 -2.84 -17.93 11.31
CA MET A 109 -2.01 -16.78 10.88
C MET A 109 -1.46 -15.99 12.06
N ALA A 110 -2.31 -15.68 13.05
CA ALA A 110 -1.91 -14.97 14.27
C ALA A 110 -0.81 -15.73 15.03
N ALA A 111 -0.96 -17.05 15.18
CA ALA A 111 0.07 -17.90 15.79
C ALA A 111 1.42 -17.81 15.04
N GLY A 112 1.40 -17.81 13.70
CA GLY A 112 2.61 -17.68 12.90
C GLY A 112 3.30 -16.33 13.05
N VAL A 113 2.53 -15.23 13.01
CA VAL A 113 3.08 -13.88 13.23
C VAL A 113 3.71 -13.75 14.62
N MET A 114 3.00 -14.19 15.67
CA MET A 114 3.49 -14.12 17.05
C MET A 114 4.74 -14.98 17.29
N LEU A 115 4.87 -16.14 16.61
CA LEU A 115 6.08 -16.97 16.70
C LEU A 115 7.27 -16.30 16.03
N ALA A 116 7.11 -15.74 14.82
CA ALA A 116 8.18 -15.02 14.14
C ALA A 116 8.65 -13.82 14.97
N ALA A 117 7.72 -13.00 15.47
CA ALA A 117 8.04 -11.88 16.36
C ALA A 117 8.76 -12.33 17.64
N SER A 118 8.41 -13.51 18.19
CA SER A 118 9.12 -14.07 19.34
C SER A 118 10.59 -14.41 19.02
N PHE A 119 10.88 -14.94 17.82
CA PHE A 119 12.26 -15.22 17.40
C PHE A 119 13.06 -13.94 17.16
N ASP A 120 12.44 -12.93 16.52
CA ASP A 120 13.04 -11.60 16.36
C ASP A 120 13.44 -10.99 17.71
N LEU A 121 12.57 -11.06 18.73
CA LEU A 121 12.87 -10.57 20.09
C LEU A 121 14.00 -11.32 20.78
N ILE A 122 14.08 -12.64 20.57
CA ILE A 122 15.16 -13.46 21.12
C ILE A 122 16.49 -13.03 20.51
N GLN A 123 16.53 -12.84 19.19
CA GLN A 123 17.73 -12.38 18.50
C GLN A 123 18.13 -10.97 18.96
N GLU A 124 17.18 -10.04 19.01
CA GLU A 124 17.41 -8.66 19.47
C GLU A 124 17.99 -8.61 20.90
N GLY A 125 17.48 -9.45 21.79
CA GLY A 125 17.98 -9.55 23.16
C GLY A 125 19.40 -10.10 23.25
N GLN A 126 19.78 -11.01 22.34
CA GLN A 126 21.13 -11.57 22.27
C GLN A 126 22.15 -10.55 21.77
N ASP A 127 21.74 -9.63 20.89
CA ASP A 127 22.60 -8.58 20.38
C ASP A 127 22.91 -7.50 21.44
N HIS A 128 22.00 -7.30 22.42
CA HIS A 128 22.13 -6.29 23.47
C HIS A 128 22.76 -6.81 24.78
N GLY A 129 23.04 -8.11 24.93
CA GLY A 129 23.65 -8.63 26.15
C GLY A 129 23.92 -10.12 26.18
N SER A 130 24.35 -10.63 27.34
CA SER A 130 24.63 -12.06 27.49
C SER A 130 23.35 -12.89 27.30
N GLY A 131 23.38 -13.85 26.36
CA GLY A 131 22.24 -14.72 26.05
C GLY A 131 21.64 -15.46 27.25
N SER A 132 22.37 -15.58 28.37
CA SER A 132 21.84 -16.11 29.64
C SER A 132 20.66 -15.29 30.19
N TRP A 133 20.67 -13.95 30.05
CA TRP A 133 19.57 -13.10 30.50
C TRP A 133 18.32 -13.25 29.63
N VAL A 134 18.50 -13.45 28.32
CA VAL A 134 17.42 -13.72 27.38
C VAL A 134 16.73 -15.04 27.73
N VAL A 135 17.50 -16.11 27.95
CA VAL A 135 16.95 -17.42 28.34
C VAL A 135 16.22 -17.34 29.68
N PHE A 136 16.77 -16.61 30.66
CA PHE A 136 16.09 -16.38 31.93
C PHE A 136 14.78 -15.61 31.76
N GLY A 137 14.77 -14.60 30.88
CA GLY A 137 13.57 -13.90 30.45
C GLY A 137 12.52 -14.87 29.89
N ILE A 138 12.88 -15.69 28.90
CA ILE A 138 11.95 -16.65 28.26
C ILE A 138 11.28 -17.56 29.29
N LEU A 139 12.08 -18.15 30.20
CA LEU A 139 11.56 -19.03 31.24
C LEU A 139 10.60 -18.30 32.18
N THR A 140 10.99 -17.11 32.64
CA THR A 140 10.16 -16.33 33.57
C THR A 140 8.88 -15.82 32.92
N GLY A 141 8.91 -15.43 31.64
CA GLY A 141 7.73 -15.02 30.87
C GLY A 141 6.72 -16.16 30.68
N GLY A 142 7.19 -17.34 30.26
CA GLY A 142 6.32 -18.51 30.11
C GLY A 142 5.68 -18.94 31.43
N ILE A 143 6.43 -18.92 32.53
CA ILE A 143 5.90 -19.20 33.87
C ILE A 143 4.88 -18.13 34.28
N PHE A 144 5.21 -16.85 34.10
CA PHE A 144 4.34 -15.73 34.45
C PHE A 144 2.98 -15.87 33.77
N ILE A 145 2.96 -16.15 32.47
CA ILE A 145 1.68 -16.23 31.76
C ILE A 145 0.90 -17.49 32.08
N SER A 146 1.58 -18.61 32.34
CA SER A 146 0.95 -19.82 32.86
C SER A 146 0.26 -19.57 34.21
N LEU A 147 0.88 -18.78 35.09
CA LEU A 147 0.29 -18.35 36.36
C LEU A 147 -0.89 -17.41 36.16
N CYS A 148 -0.78 -16.44 35.24
CA CYS A 148 -1.87 -15.53 34.91
C CYS A 148 -3.09 -16.30 34.39
N LYS A 149 -2.90 -17.29 33.50
CA LYS A 149 -4.00 -18.14 33.03
C LYS A 149 -4.65 -18.90 34.18
N LYS A 150 -3.85 -19.58 35.01
CA LYS A 150 -4.39 -20.31 36.18
C LYS A 150 -5.17 -19.41 37.13
N PHE A 151 -4.72 -18.16 37.29
CA PHE A 151 -5.43 -17.17 38.08
C PHE A 151 -6.76 -16.79 37.42
N LEU A 152 -6.77 -16.45 36.12
CA LEU A 152 -8.01 -16.14 35.40
C LEU A 152 -9.03 -17.29 35.42
N ASP A 153 -8.56 -18.53 35.21
CA ASP A 153 -9.40 -19.73 35.26
C ASP A 153 -10.05 -19.95 36.64
N HIS A 154 -9.40 -19.49 37.72
CA HIS A 154 -9.91 -19.61 39.09
C HIS A 154 -11.04 -18.61 39.41
N TYR A 155 -11.07 -17.44 38.75
CA TYR A 155 -12.05 -16.39 39.03
C TYR A 155 -13.29 -16.38 38.13
N GLY A 156 -13.37 -17.27 37.12
CA GLY A 156 -14.60 -17.81 36.51
C GLY A 156 -15.56 -16.87 35.74
N GLU A 157 -15.73 -15.62 36.16
CA GLU A 157 -16.65 -14.64 35.56
C GLU A 157 -15.89 -13.47 34.92
N VAL A 158 -15.05 -13.78 33.93
CA VAL A 158 -14.45 -12.74 33.09
C VAL A 158 -15.45 -12.34 32.02
N SER A 159 -15.77 -11.05 31.94
CA SER A 159 -16.54 -10.47 30.84
C SER A 159 -15.78 -9.29 30.24
N MET A 160 -15.71 -9.26 28.92
CA MET A 160 -15.03 -8.22 28.15
C MET A 160 -15.76 -8.04 26.83
N LEU A 161 -16.09 -6.80 26.45
CA LEU A 161 -16.64 -6.46 25.12
C LEU A 161 -17.86 -7.31 24.73
N ASP A 162 -18.81 -7.51 25.64
CA ASP A 162 -20.01 -8.34 25.47
C ASP A 162 -19.75 -9.86 25.35
N ILE A 163 -18.48 -10.28 25.41
CA ILE A 163 -18.03 -11.69 25.48
C ILE A 163 -17.97 -12.12 26.95
N LYS A 164 -18.29 -13.39 27.23
CA LYS A 164 -18.31 -13.97 28.59
C LYS A 164 -17.51 -15.27 28.66
N GLY A 165 -17.00 -15.58 29.85
CA GLY A 165 -16.37 -16.86 30.15
C GLY A 165 -15.01 -17.03 29.47
N ALA A 166 -14.74 -18.23 28.96
CA ALA A 166 -13.43 -18.61 28.44
C ALA A 166 -12.95 -17.74 27.26
N ASP A 167 -13.87 -17.26 26.42
CA ASP A 167 -13.51 -16.40 25.28
C ASP A 167 -13.12 -14.98 25.71
N ALA A 168 -13.74 -14.45 26.78
CA ALA A 168 -13.37 -13.17 27.36
C ALA A 168 -12.02 -13.25 28.09
N ALA A 169 -11.79 -14.34 28.84
CA ALA A 169 -10.51 -14.59 29.50
C ALA A 169 -9.36 -14.62 28.49
N LYS A 170 -9.56 -15.27 27.33
CA LYS A 170 -8.58 -15.32 26.24
C LYS A 170 -8.36 -13.96 25.58
N ALA A 171 -9.42 -13.22 25.28
CA ALA A 171 -9.31 -11.88 24.72
C ALA A 171 -8.49 -10.96 25.63
N VAL A 172 -8.77 -11.02 26.95
CA VAL A 172 -7.99 -10.31 27.98
C VAL A 172 -6.53 -10.76 27.99
N LEU A 173 -6.28 -12.07 27.89
CA LEU A 173 -4.94 -12.64 27.92
C LEU A 173 -4.12 -12.21 26.68
N VAL A 174 -4.70 -12.26 25.48
CA VAL A 174 -4.07 -11.79 24.24
C VAL A 174 -3.80 -10.29 24.30
N ILE A 175 -4.79 -9.48 24.70
CA ILE A 175 -4.61 -8.04 24.83
C ILE A 175 -3.51 -7.71 25.85
N GLY A 176 -3.53 -8.36 27.02
CA GLY A 176 -2.52 -8.14 28.06
C GLY A 176 -1.10 -8.47 27.60
N ILE A 177 -0.92 -9.55 26.84
CA ILE A 177 0.41 -9.98 26.39
C ILE A 177 0.91 -9.14 25.24
N MET A 178 0.05 -8.82 24.28
CA MET A 178 0.42 -7.91 23.19
C MET A 178 0.74 -6.51 23.74
N THR A 179 0.07 -6.10 24.81
CA THR A 179 0.44 -4.90 25.58
C THR A 179 1.86 -5.01 26.14
N LEU A 180 2.21 -6.13 26.79
CA LEU A 180 3.56 -6.36 27.34
C LEU A 180 4.63 -6.43 26.25
N HIS A 181 4.34 -7.05 25.11
CA HIS A 181 5.22 -7.10 23.95
C HIS A 181 5.59 -5.69 23.46
N SER A 182 4.57 -4.83 23.31
CA SER A 182 4.71 -3.43 22.91
C SER A 182 5.56 -2.57 23.87
N PHE A 183 5.80 -2.99 25.12
CA PHE A 183 6.79 -2.32 25.98
C PHE A 183 8.22 -2.49 25.46
N GLY A 184 8.58 -3.69 24.99
CA GLY A 184 9.92 -4.00 24.51
C GLY A 184 10.25 -3.22 23.24
N GLU A 185 9.31 -3.18 22.30
CA GLU A 185 9.43 -2.43 21.05
C GLU A 185 9.52 -0.92 21.29
N GLY A 186 8.67 -0.39 22.17
CA GLY A 186 8.75 1.01 22.60
C GLY A 186 10.13 1.36 23.16
N ALA A 187 10.69 0.47 23.99
CA ALA A 187 12.03 0.68 24.53
C ALA A 187 13.12 0.67 23.46
N GLY A 188 13.12 -0.30 22.55
CA GLY A 188 14.09 -0.39 21.45
C GLY A 188 14.03 0.83 20.52
N VAL A 189 12.82 1.27 20.17
CA VAL A 189 12.60 2.50 19.39
C VAL A 189 13.14 3.72 20.14
N GLY A 190 12.84 3.87 21.43
CA GLY A 190 13.36 4.98 22.25
C GLY A 190 14.89 5.03 22.29
N VAL A 191 15.54 3.89 22.54
CA VAL A 191 17.01 3.77 22.54
C VAL A 191 17.61 4.14 21.18
N SER A 192 16.96 3.76 20.08
CA SER A 192 17.46 4.00 18.72
C SER A 192 17.58 5.50 18.36
N PHE A 193 16.80 6.38 19.03
CA PHE A 193 16.91 7.83 18.88
C PHE A 193 18.09 8.45 19.64
N ALA A 194 18.66 7.75 20.64
CA ALA A 194 19.72 8.26 21.52
C ALA A 194 21.15 8.06 20.97
N GLY A 195 21.32 7.28 19.89
CA GLY A 195 22.62 6.95 19.31
C GLY A 195 23.25 8.08 18.46
N SER A 196 24.47 7.84 17.96
CA SER A 196 25.25 8.81 17.15
C SER A 196 24.57 9.21 15.83
N LYS A 197 23.70 8.35 15.29
CA LYS A 197 22.86 8.61 14.11
C LYS A 197 21.56 9.37 14.45
N GLY A 198 21.22 9.49 15.74
CA GLY A 198 20.12 10.31 16.25
C GLY A 198 18.78 10.09 15.54
N LEU A 199 18.26 11.16 14.93
CA LEU A 199 16.93 11.18 14.31
C LEU A 199 16.80 10.17 13.16
N SER A 200 17.83 10.00 12.33
CA SER A 200 17.72 9.16 11.12
C SER A 200 17.59 7.69 11.46
N GLN A 201 18.39 7.20 12.43
CA GLN A 201 18.27 5.85 12.94
C GLN A 201 16.95 5.64 13.67
N GLY A 202 16.54 6.57 14.54
CA GLY A 202 15.28 6.42 15.27
C GLY A 202 14.04 6.42 14.36
N LEU A 203 14.02 7.24 13.30
CA LEU A 203 12.94 7.23 12.32
C LEU A 203 12.87 5.91 11.53
N LEU A 204 14.02 5.37 11.13
CA LEU A 204 14.10 4.09 10.43
C LEU A 204 13.54 2.98 11.30
N VAL A 205 14.00 2.87 12.55
CA VAL A 205 13.54 1.84 13.49
C VAL A 205 12.06 2.03 13.81
N THR A 206 11.60 3.25 14.07
CA THR A 206 10.17 3.54 14.31
C THR A 206 9.30 3.11 13.15
N LEU A 207 9.72 3.34 11.91
CA LEU A 207 8.96 2.93 10.74
C LEU A 207 8.99 1.41 10.56
N ALA A 208 10.14 0.78 10.71
CA ALA A 208 10.27 -0.67 10.60
C ALA A 208 9.30 -1.36 11.57
N ILE A 209 9.26 -0.88 12.82
CA ILE A 209 8.30 -1.33 13.84
C ILE A 209 6.86 -0.92 13.48
N ALA A 210 6.61 0.27 12.93
CA ALA A 210 5.25 0.64 12.49
C ALA A 210 4.71 -0.27 11.38
N VAL A 211 5.57 -0.74 10.47
CA VAL A 211 5.21 -1.72 9.44
C VAL A 211 4.99 -3.11 10.07
N HIS A 212 5.83 -3.51 11.04
CA HIS A 212 5.70 -4.75 11.81
C HIS A 212 4.40 -4.78 12.64
N ASN A 213 3.99 -3.65 13.19
CA ASN A 213 2.76 -3.46 13.97
C ASN A 213 1.50 -3.75 13.14
N ILE A 214 1.51 -3.60 11.82
CA ILE A 214 0.32 -3.86 10.99
C ILE A 214 -0.03 -5.38 11.02
N PRO A 215 0.89 -6.31 10.71
CA PRO A 215 0.73 -7.74 10.97
C PRO A 215 0.34 -8.08 12.42
N GLU A 216 0.91 -7.42 13.43
CA GLU A 216 0.56 -7.69 14.82
C GLU A 216 -0.87 -7.27 15.17
N GLY A 217 -1.26 -6.07 14.75
CA GLY A 217 -2.62 -5.58 14.89
C GLY A 217 -3.61 -6.43 14.10
N LEU A 218 -3.19 -7.02 12.99
CA LEU A 218 -3.96 -8.02 12.26
C LEU A 218 -4.13 -9.28 13.11
N ALA A 219 -3.08 -9.78 13.76
CA ALA A 219 -3.14 -10.94 14.65
C ALA A 219 -4.08 -10.70 15.85
N VAL A 220 -4.00 -9.53 16.51
CA VAL A 220 -4.93 -9.15 17.58
C VAL A 220 -6.36 -9.09 17.06
N SER A 221 -6.55 -8.43 15.92
CA SER A 221 -7.88 -8.27 15.32
C SER A 221 -8.47 -9.59 14.84
N MET A 222 -7.64 -10.53 14.36
CA MET A 222 -8.03 -11.90 14.01
C MET A 222 -8.62 -12.62 15.21
N VAL A 223 -7.93 -12.56 16.36
CA VAL A 223 -8.42 -13.20 17.59
C VAL A 223 -9.71 -12.53 18.06
N LEU A 224 -9.79 -11.20 18.09
CA LEU A 224 -11.00 -10.51 18.53
C LEU A 224 -12.18 -10.74 17.59
N ALA A 225 -11.96 -10.67 16.27
CA ALA A 225 -12.98 -10.92 15.26
C ALA A 225 -13.49 -12.38 15.31
N SER A 226 -12.61 -13.35 15.60
CA SER A 226 -13.00 -14.77 15.80
C SER A 226 -14.01 -14.97 16.93
N LYS A 227 -14.08 -14.02 17.86
CA LYS A 227 -15.01 -14.01 19.01
C LYS A 227 -16.20 -13.07 18.82
N GLY A 228 -16.41 -12.57 17.60
CA GLY A 228 -17.53 -11.69 17.27
C GLY A 228 -17.36 -10.24 17.70
N VAL A 229 -16.14 -9.79 18.07
CA VAL A 229 -15.89 -8.37 18.33
C VAL A 229 -16.00 -7.59 17.01
N PRO A 230 -16.78 -6.50 16.96
CA PRO A 230 -16.95 -5.73 15.74
C PRO A 230 -15.64 -5.03 15.33
N PRO A 231 -15.40 -4.81 14.02
CA PRO A 231 -14.11 -4.36 13.50
C PRO A 231 -13.58 -3.04 14.08
N HIS A 232 -14.46 -2.09 14.37
CA HIS A 232 -14.08 -0.81 14.99
C HIS A 232 -13.59 -0.98 16.44
N LYS A 233 -14.17 -1.92 17.19
CA LYS A 233 -13.67 -2.27 18.53
C LYS A 233 -12.35 -3.02 18.40
N ALA A 234 -12.24 -3.96 17.47
CA ALA A 234 -10.98 -4.68 17.23
C ALA A 234 -9.84 -3.71 16.85
N MET A 235 -10.11 -2.73 15.99
CA MET A 235 -9.17 -1.66 15.65
C MET A 235 -8.73 -0.86 16.88
N LEU A 236 -9.68 -0.42 17.71
CA LEU A 236 -9.37 0.34 18.91
C LEU A 236 -8.53 -0.47 19.91
N TRP A 237 -8.88 -1.74 20.12
CA TRP A 237 -8.15 -2.61 21.03
C TRP A 237 -6.75 -2.95 20.51
N SER A 238 -6.57 -3.08 19.20
CA SER A 238 -5.24 -3.21 18.57
C SER A 238 -4.39 -1.95 18.74
N ILE A 239 -4.98 -0.76 18.73
CA ILE A 239 -4.24 0.47 19.06
C ILE A 239 -3.88 0.50 20.55
N ILE A 240 -4.83 0.13 21.42
CA ILE A 240 -4.63 0.10 22.88
C ILE A 240 -3.45 -0.82 23.25
N THR A 241 -3.34 -1.99 22.60
CA THR A 241 -2.22 -2.91 22.86
C THR A 241 -0.86 -2.28 22.52
N SER A 242 -0.79 -1.33 21.59
CA SER A 242 0.46 -0.65 21.23
C SER A 242 0.68 0.70 21.91
N LEU A 243 -0.27 1.21 22.71
CA LEU A 243 -0.06 2.44 23.49
C LEU A 243 1.13 2.40 24.47
N PRO A 244 1.58 1.26 25.02
CA PRO A 244 2.84 1.22 25.77
C PRO A 244 4.06 1.69 24.97
N GLN A 245 4.07 1.51 23.65
CA GLN A 245 5.20 1.87 22.80
C GLN A 245 5.61 3.35 22.98
N PRO A 246 4.72 4.35 22.78
CA PRO A 246 5.06 5.76 23.01
C PRO A 246 5.31 6.10 24.49
N ILE A 247 4.65 5.41 25.43
CA ILE A 247 4.82 5.63 26.86
C ILE A 247 6.24 5.29 27.31
N VAL A 248 6.81 4.19 26.77
CA VAL A 248 8.12 3.67 27.15
C VAL A 248 9.23 4.28 26.30
N ALA A 249 8.97 4.59 25.03
CA ALA A 249 9.99 5.13 24.13
C ALA A 249 10.61 6.44 24.62
N VAL A 250 9.82 7.31 25.26
CA VAL A 250 10.32 8.59 25.80
C VAL A 250 11.30 8.38 26.97
N PRO A 251 10.95 7.64 28.05
CA PRO A 251 11.90 7.25 29.08
C PRO A 251 13.13 6.52 28.55
N SER A 252 12.95 5.60 27.58
CA SER A 252 14.06 4.85 26.99
C SER A 252 15.01 5.73 26.18
N PHE A 253 14.50 6.74 25.49
CA PHE A 253 15.32 7.75 24.83
C PHE A 253 16.13 8.58 25.84
N VAL A 254 15.51 8.97 26.96
CA VAL A 254 16.17 9.78 28.01
C VAL A 254 17.19 8.95 28.81
N CYS A 255 16.91 7.67 29.04
CA CYS A 255 17.69 6.75 29.87
C CYS A 255 18.25 5.57 29.08
N ALA A 256 18.74 5.82 27.86
CA ALA A 256 19.10 4.76 26.91
C ALA A 256 20.08 3.71 27.45
N ASP A 257 21.09 4.12 28.22
CA ASP A 257 22.07 3.20 28.82
C ASP A 257 21.46 2.25 29.85
N ALA A 258 20.46 2.69 30.60
CA ALA A 258 19.77 1.85 31.57
C ALA A 258 18.86 0.83 30.88
N PHE A 259 18.13 1.27 29.86
CA PHE A 259 17.26 0.39 29.07
C PHE A 259 18.07 -0.63 28.26
N ASN A 260 19.22 -0.25 27.68
CA ASN A 260 20.12 -1.17 26.98
C ASN A 260 20.53 -2.37 27.83
N LYS A 261 20.79 -2.17 29.12
CA LYS A 261 21.17 -3.26 30.04
C LYS A 261 20.00 -4.17 30.42
N PHE A 262 18.77 -3.64 30.38
CA PHE A 262 17.56 -4.37 30.76
C PHE A 262 16.88 -5.06 29.58
N LEU A 263 17.12 -4.58 28.35
CA LEU A 263 16.54 -5.09 27.11
C LEU A 263 16.65 -6.62 26.96
N PRO A 264 17.81 -7.27 27.18
CA PRO A 264 17.95 -8.72 27.00
C PRO A 264 16.96 -9.54 27.84
N PHE A 265 16.73 -9.13 29.08
CA PHE A 265 15.75 -9.78 29.94
C PHE A 265 14.31 -9.49 29.49
N ALA A 266 14.02 -8.23 29.15
CA ALA A 266 12.68 -7.79 28.78
C ALA A 266 12.18 -8.43 27.46
N THR A 267 13.04 -8.47 26.43
CA THR A 267 12.69 -9.10 25.14
C THR A 267 12.56 -10.61 25.27
N GLY A 268 13.44 -11.25 26.04
CA GLY A 268 13.32 -12.67 26.40
C GLY A 268 12.02 -12.97 27.15
N PHE A 269 11.64 -12.14 28.12
CA PHE A 269 10.38 -12.27 28.86
C PHE A 269 9.15 -12.16 27.94
N ALA A 270 9.11 -11.17 27.05
CA ALA A 270 8.04 -11.00 26.07
C ALA A 270 7.93 -12.22 25.14
N ALA A 271 9.06 -12.70 24.59
CA ALA A 271 9.10 -13.89 23.75
C ALA A 271 8.57 -15.13 24.48
N GLY A 272 8.96 -15.33 25.75
CA GLY A 272 8.45 -16.43 26.58
C GLY A 272 6.94 -16.41 26.78
N CYS A 273 6.35 -15.23 27.02
CA CYS A 273 4.90 -15.05 27.13
C CYS A 273 4.18 -15.40 25.81
N MET A 274 4.68 -14.88 24.67
CA MET A 274 4.07 -15.10 23.36
C MET A 274 4.17 -16.55 22.89
N ILE A 275 5.34 -17.20 23.02
CA ILE A 275 5.51 -18.61 22.66
C ILE A 275 4.52 -19.48 23.45
N TRP A 276 4.42 -19.25 24.77
CA TRP A 276 3.50 -20.01 25.59
C TRP A 276 2.04 -19.81 25.15
N MET A 277 1.63 -18.58 24.84
CA MET A 277 0.28 -18.29 24.32
C MET A 277 -0.03 -19.00 23.02
N VAL A 278 0.90 -18.95 22.08
CA VAL A 278 0.70 -19.60 20.79
C VAL A 278 0.44 -21.09 21.00
N MET A 279 1.26 -21.72 21.84
CA MET A 279 1.18 -23.16 22.09
C MET A 279 -0.04 -23.57 22.93
N ALA A 280 -0.41 -22.76 23.93
CA ALA A 280 -1.44 -23.12 24.91
C ALA A 280 -2.85 -22.61 24.57
N GLU A 281 -2.97 -21.56 23.74
CA GLU A 281 -4.25 -20.87 23.47
C GLU A 281 -4.54 -20.74 21.98
N VAL A 282 -3.69 -20.01 21.24
CA VAL A 282 -4.02 -19.54 19.89
C VAL A 282 -4.06 -20.70 18.89
N LEU A 283 -3.04 -21.56 18.88
CA LEU A 283 -2.99 -22.69 17.97
C LEU A 283 -4.07 -23.74 18.32
N PRO A 284 -4.26 -24.17 19.59
CA PRO A 284 -5.34 -25.07 19.95
C PRO A 284 -6.74 -24.55 19.60
N ASP A 285 -7.00 -23.23 19.71
CA ASP A 285 -8.28 -22.66 19.30
C ASP A 285 -8.47 -22.65 17.79
N GLY A 286 -7.42 -22.35 17.01
CA GLY A 286 -7.48 -22.44 15.54
C GLY A 286 -7.85 -23.85 15.06
N LEU A 287 -7.30 -24.87 15.72
CA LEU A 287 -7.53 -26.28 15.42
C LEU A 287 -8.94 -26.78 15.78
N LYS A 288 -9.71 -26.04 16.60
CA LYS A 288 -11.12 -26.36 16.89
C LYS A 288 -12.05 -25.95 15.74
N GLU A 289 -11.71 -24.87 15.06
CA GLU A 289 -12.58 -24.19 14.10
C GLU A 289 -12.24 -24.50 12.64
N ALA A 290 -11.01 -24.95 12.36
CA ALA A 290 -10.55 -25.30 11.00
C ALA A 290 -9.71 -26.58 10.98
N SER A 291 -9.49 -27.14 9.79
CA SER A 291 -8.70 -28.35 9.64
C SER A 291 -7.22 -28.12 10.03
N PRO A 292 -6.55 -29.12 10.63
CA PRO A 292 -5.16 -28.98 11.06
C PRO A 292 -4.20 -28.56 9.93
N SER A 293 -4.44 -29.04 8.71
CA SER A 293 -3.65 -28.67 7.55
C SER A 293 -3.76 -27.17 7.22
N HIS A 294 -4.97 -26.61 7.21
CA HIS A 294 -5.17 -25.19 6.89
C HIS A 294 -4.56 -24.28 7.96
N VAL A 295 -4.75 -24.61 9.25
CA VAL A 295 -4.17 -23.85 10.37
C VAL A 295 -2.65 -23.90 10.33
N ALA A 296 -2.06 -25.08 10.12
CA ALA A 296 -0.62 -25.24 10.02
C ALA A 296 -0.01 -24.53 8.79
N SER A 297 -0.68 -24.61 7.63
CA SER A 297 -0.25 -23.88 6.43
C SER A 297 -0.33 -22.36 6.62
N ALA A 298 -1.39 -21.86 7.24
CA ALA A 298 -1.56 -20.44 7.53
C ALA A 298 -0.49 -19.92 8.51
N ALA A 299 -0.19 -20.68 9.56
CA ALA A 299 0.89 -20.37 10.50
C ALA A 299 2.26 -20.35 9.81
N THR A 300 2.57 -21.39 9.03
CA THR A 300 3.86 -21.52 8.32
C THR A 300 4.06 -20.39 7.31
N LEU A 301 3.03 -20.07 6.53
CA LEU A 301 3.10 -18.98 5.55
C LEU A 301 3.29 -17.63 6.24
N SER A 302 2.66 -17.42 7.39
CA SER A 302 2.79 -16.19 8.17
C SER A 302 4.19 -16.05 8.78
N VAL A 303 4.77 -17.14 9.30
CA VAL A 303 6.18 -17.15 9.75
C VAL A 303 7.11 -16.81 8.59
N ALA A 304 6.98 -17.50 7.45
CA ALA A 304 7.82 -17.25 6.28
C ALA A 304 7.69 -15.82 5.74
N PHE A 305 6.49 -15.25 5.80
CA PHE A 305 6.25 -13.86 5.43
C PHE A 305 6.95 -12.89 6.40
N MET A 306 6.82 -13.11 7.71
CA MET A 306 7.46 -12.26 8.72
C MET A 306 8.99 -12.36 8.66
N GLU A 307 9.56 -13.56 8.56
CA GLU A 307 11.00 -13.77 8.39
C GLU A 307 11.52 -13.17 7.07
N GLY A 308 10.75 -13.29 5.99
CA GLY A 308 11.07 -12.64 4.72
C GLY A 308 11.11 -11.12 4.87
N LEU A 309 10.15 -10.53 5.59
CA LEU A 309 10.10 -9.11 5.89
C LEU A 309 11.28 -8.66 6.77
N SER A 310 11.59 -9.40 7.84
CA SER A 310 12.72 -9.15 8.74
C SER A 310 14.07 -9.26 8.01
N THR A 311 14.25 -10.29 7.17
CA THR A 311 15.46 -10.46 6.34
C THR A 311 15.65 -9.31 5.37
N VAL A 312 14.56 -8.88 4.71
CA VAL A 312 14.56 -7.73 3.81
C VAL A 312 15.03 -6.49 4.57
N PHE A 313 14.48 -6.21 5.76
CA PHE A 313 14.92 -5.08 6.58
C PHE A 313 16.36 -5.18 7.09
N GLN A 314 16.82 -6.36 7.54
CA GLN A 314 18.19 -6.58 8.01
C GLN A 314 19.23 -6.38 6.90
N HIS A 315 18.93 -6.83 5.67
CA HIS A 315 19.79 -6.58 4.51
C HIS A 315 19.97 -5.09 4.23
N PHE A 316 18.96 -4.27 4.54
CA PHE A 316 19.05 -2.80 4.40
C PHE A 316 19.84 -2.12 5.52
N GLY A 317 19.95 -2.73 6.72
CA GLY A 317 20.63 -2.14 7.87
C GLY A 317 22.17 -2.23 7.83
N HIS A 318 22.71 -3.30 7.22
CA HIS A 318 24.14 -3.64 7.36
C HIS A 318 25.04 -3.14 6.20
N ASN A 319 24.48 -2.83 5.03
CA ASN A 319 25.25 -2.53 3.81
C ASN A 319 25.12 -1.11 3.25
N PHE A 320 24.26 -0.26 3.82
CA PHE A 320 23.92 1.02 3.21
C PHE A 320 24.43 2.23 4.00
N LYS A 321 25.03 3.19 3.27
CA LYS A 321 25.27 4.54 3.78
C LYS A 321 23.90 5.18 4.04
N SER A 322 23.83 6.11 5.01
CA SER A 322 22.58 6.81 5.41
C SER A 322 21.77 7.42 4.24
N GLU A 323 22.41 7.60 3.09
CA GLU A 323 21.88 8.16 1.84
C GLU A 323 20.94 7.17 1.13
N ASP A 324 21.40 5.94 0.92
CA ASP A 324 20.65 4.89 0.21
C ASP A 324 19.44 4.39 1.03
N THR A 325 19.56 4.41 2.36
CA THR A 325 18.48 4.05 3.27
C THR A 325 17.30 5.03 3.19
N SER A 326 17.59 6.32 2.95
CA SER A 326 16.56 7.34 2.71
C SER A 326 15.89 7.14 1.34
N GLY A 327 16.66 6.74 0.33
CA GLY A 327 16.13 6.43 -1.01
C GLY A 327 15.23 5.19 -1.02
N PHE A 328 15.60 4.17 -0.25
CA PHE A 328 14.79 2.97 -0.02
C PHE A 328 13.45 3.30 0.66
N PHE A 329 13.49 4.14 1.70
CA PHE A 329 12.29 4.55 2.42
C PHE A 329 11.29 5.29 1.51
N ILE A 330 11.78 6.25 0.72
CA ILE A 330 10.96 6.96 -0.28
C ILE A 330 10.38 5.96 -1.29
N SER A 331 11.17 4.96 -1.70
CA SER A 331 10.75 3.91 -2.62
C SER A 331 9.65 3.01 -2.06
N LEU A 332 9.67 2.67 -0.76
CA LEU A 332 8.63 1.87 -0.12
C LEU A 332 7.32 2.67 0.03
N LEU A 333 7.41 3.94 0.44
CA LEU A 333 6.26 4.83 0.59
C LEU A 333 5.58 5.17 -0.74
N PHE A 334 6.34 5.19 -1.82
CA PHE A 334 5.81 5.29 -3.19
C PHE A 334 4.79 4.20 -3.50
N GLY A 335 5.02 3.00 -2.97
CA GLY A 335 4.11 1.87 -3.13
C GLY A 335 2.80 1.98 -2.36
N LEU A 336 2.75 2.82 -1.33
CA LEU A 336 1.54 3.05 -0.55
C LEU A 336 0.50 3.90 -1.32
N GLY A 337 0.96 4.78 -2.22
CA GLY A 337 0.09 5.65 -3.00
C GLY A 337 -0.95 4.88 -3.84
N PRO A 338 -0.56 3.91 -4.67
CA PRO A 338 -1.54 3.10 -5.42
C PRO A 338 -2.51 2.32 -4.52
N LEU A 339 -2.07 1.79 -3.39
CA LEU A 339 -2.96 1.11 -2.45
C LEU A 339 -4.01 2.07 -1.89
N LEU A 340 -3.58 3.23 -1.38
CA LEU A 340 -4.48 4.26 -0.83
C LEU A 340 -5.45 4.80 -1.89
N GLY A 341 -4.98 4.98 -3.13
CA GLY A 341 -5.81 5.43 -4.25
C GLY A 341 -6.88 4.41 -4.61
N GLY A 342 -6.52 3.12 -4.60
CA GLY A 342 -7.47 2.02 -4.80
C GLY A 342 -8.53 1.95 -3.71
N VAL A 343 -8.11 1.97 -2.44
CA VAL A 343 -9.02 1.96 -1.27
C VAL A 343 -9.97 3.14 -1.30
N SER A 344 -9.45 4.36 -1.50
CA SER A 344 -10.25 5.59 -1.52
C SER A 344 -11.31 5.55 -2.61
N LEU A 345 -10.94 5.12 -3.81
CA LEU A 345 -11.85 5.04 -4.94
C LEU A 345 -12.92 3.96 -4.74
N ILE A 346 -12.55 2.78 -4.23
CA ILE A 346 -13.50 1.69 -3.97
C ILE A 346 -14.48 2.07 -2.86
N ALA A 347 -13.99 2.65 -1.76
CA ALA A 347 -14.83 3.15 -0.69
C ALA A 347 -15.85 4.18 -1.23
N PHE A 348 -15.39 5.13 -2.05
CA PHE A 348 -16.26 6.09 -2.72
C PHE A 348 -17.25 5.41 -3.67
N ALA A 349 -16.79 4.45 -4.49
CA ALA A 349 -17.64 3.75 -5.44
C ALA A 349 -18.76 2.94 -4.77
N LEU A 350 -18.46 2.30 -3.64
CA LEU A 350 -19.42 1.55 -2.84
C LEU A 350 -20.40 2.50 -2.12
N ALA A 351 -19.91 3.58 -1.52
CA ALA A 351 -20.73 4.57 -0.82
C ALA A 351 -21.77 5.22 -1.75
N PHE A 352 -21.38 5.57 -2.97
CA PHE A 352 -22.24 6.25 -3.95
C PHE A 352 -22.87 5.32 -4.99
N ARG A 353 -22.67 4.01 -4.87
CA ARG A 353 -23.16 2.97 -5.81
C ARG A 353 -22.90 3.35 -7.28
N LEU A 354 -21.64 3.69 -7.58
CA LEU A 354 -21.25 4.15 -8.91
C LEU A 354 -21.46 3.06 -9.97
N GLN A 355 -21.90 3.48 -11.16
CA GLN A 355 -22.16 2.55 -12.26
C GLN A 355 -20.88 2.13 -12.98
N HIS A 356 -20.86 0.90 -13.53
CA HIS A 356 -19.73 0.34 -14.27
C HIS A 356 -19.20 1.24 -15.40
N ALA A 357 -20.11 1.86 -16.17
CA ALA A 357 -19.75 2.75 -17.27
C ALA A 357 -19.03 4.03 -16.80
N LEU A 358 -19.39 4.53 -15.61
CA LEU A 358 -18.75 5.69 -14.99
C LEU A 358 -17.36 5.31 -14.47
N LEU A 359 -17.24 4.20 -13.73
CA LEU A 359 -15.97 3.72 -13.18
C LEU A 359 -14.93 3.42 -14.27
N THR A 360 -15.33 2.67 -15.31
CA THR A 360 -14.44 2.37 -16.44
C THR A 360 -13.98 3.63 -17.17
N SER A 361 -14.83 4.67 -17.24
CA SER A 361 -14.47 5.95 -17.84
C SER A 361 -13.62 6.83 -16.95
N VAL A 362 -13.82 6.80 -15.63
CA VAL A 362 -12.91 7.43 -14.63
C VAL A 362 -11.51 6.88 -14.78
N SER A 363 -11.39 5.55 -14.89
CA SER A 363 -10.12 4.88 -15.11
C SER A 363 -9.40 5.41 -16.37
N SER A 364 -10.13 5.50 -17.49
CA SER A 364 -9.58 6.04 -18.73
C SER A 364 -9.21 7.52 -18.66
N GLY A 365 -9.97 8.34 -17.93
CA GLY A 365 -9.65 9.75 -17.71
C GLY A 365 -8.35 9.93 -16.94
N ILE A 366 -8.15 9.10 -15.89
CA ILE A 366 -6.89 9.08 -15.13
C ILE A 366 -5.73 8.63 -16.01
N ALA A 367 -5.88 7.53 -16.74
CA ALA A 367 -4.84 6.98 -17.59
C ALA A 367 -4.44 7.92 -18.73
N PHE A 368 -5.38 8.68 -19.27
CA PHE A 368 -5.10 9.74 -20.26
C PHE A 368 -4.19 10.81 -19.67
N VAL A 369 -4.50 11.31 -18.46
CA VAL A 369 -3.65 12.30 -17.80
C VAL A 369 -2.27 11.74 -17.51
N LEU A 370 -2.16 10.52 -16.98
CA LEU A 370 -0.87 9.87 -16.72
C LEU A 370 -0.04 9.74 -18.01
N GLY A 371 -0.65 9.28 -19.10
CA GLY A 371 0.04 9.09 -20.39
C GLY A 371 0.44 10.40 -21.10
N VAL A 372 -0.19 11.53 -20.78
CA VAL A 372 0.11 12.82 -21.41
C VAL A 372 1.02 13.70 -20.55
N TRP A 373 0.91 13.61 -19.23
CA TRP A 373 1.55 14.55 -18.30
C TRP A 373 3.07 14.62 -18.48
N ARG A 374 3.76 13.48 -18.44
CA ARG A 374 5.22 13.47 -18.53
C ARG A 374 5.76 13.81 -19.92
N PRO A 375 5.21 13.27 -21.04
CA PRO A 375 5.60 13.71 -22.37
C PRO A 375 5.42 15.22 -22.59
N LEU A 376 4.31 15.78 -22.10
CA LEU A 376 4.07 17.23 -22.17
C LEU A 376 5.12 18.01 -21.37
N GLN A 377 5.49 17.54 -20.18
CA GLN A 377 6.52 18.18 -19.36
C GLN A 377 7.91 18.13 -20.03
N LEU A 378 8.28 17.02 -20.67
CA LEU A 378 9.55 16.88 -21.39
C LEU A 378 9.61 17.80 -22.62
N LEU A 379 8.49 17.94 -23.33
CA LEU A 379 8.39 18.87 -24.45
C LEU A 379 8.47 20.34 -23.99
N LEU A 380 7.75 20.70 -22.92
CA LEU A 380 7.75 22.06 -22.37
C LEU A 380 9.09 22.47 -21.76
N SER A 381 9.88 21.51 -21.28
CA SER A 381 11.22 21.76 -20.74
C SER A 381 12.34 21.67 -21.78
N SER A 382 11.98 21.38 -23.05
CA SER A 382 12.93 21.17 -24.15
C SER A 382 13.99 20.10 -23.86
N LYS A 383 13.69 19.13 -22.98
CA LYS A 383 14.57 17.99 -22.67
C LYS A 383 14.60 16.95 -23.79
N MET A 384 13.53 16.85 -24.58
CA MET A 384 13.41 15.95 -25.72
C MET A 384 12.80 16.66 -26.92
N ASP A 385 13.35 16.39 -28.10
CA ASP A 385 12.80 16.89 -29.35
C ASP A 385 11.44 16.28 -29.67
N PHE A 386 10.61 17.07 -30.34
CA PHE A 386 9.27 16.68 -30.76
C PHE A 386 9.25 15.36 -31.55
N LEU A 387 10.22 15.16 -32.45
CA LEU A 387 10.30 13.98 -33.32
C LEU A 387 10.66 12.71 -32.53
N SER A 388 11.61 12.81 -31.59
CA SER A 388 11.99 11.71 -30.70
C SER A 388 10.85 11.36 -29.75
N LEU A 389 10.19 12.37 -29.17
CA LEU A 389 9.03 12.19 -28.29
C LEU A 389 7.88 11.46 -28.99
N THR A 390 7.51 11.92 -30.19
CA THR A 390 6.43 11.31 -30.98
C THR A 390 6.79 9.89 -31.42
N SER A 391 8.03 9.64 -31.84
CA SER A 391 8.49 8.30 -32.23
C SER A 391 8.42 7.29 -31.07
N LEU A 392 8.88 7.68 -29.86
CA LEU A 392 8.84 6.82 -28.67
C LEU A 392 7.42 6.55 -28.20
N LEU A 393 6.56 7.58 -28.21
CA LEU A 393 5.14 7.44 -27.86
C LEU A 393 4.44 6.48 -28.83
N MET A 394 4.72 6.61 -30.14
CA MET A 394 4.19 5.71 -31.16
C MET A 394 4.71 4.27 -31.01
N THR A 395 5.96 4.10 -30.58
CA THR A 395 6.55 2.78 -30.31
C THR A 395 5.80 2.09 -29.17
N GLY A 396 5.58 2.77 -28.05
CA GLY A 396 4.80 2.25 -26.93
C GLY A 396 3.33 1.97 -27.30
N PHE A 397 2.72 2.87 -28.06
CA PHE A 397 1.37 2.70 -28.59
C PHE A 397 1.26 1.44 -29.46
N ALA A 398 2.15 1.27 -30.43
CA ALA A 398 2.15 0.14 -31.36
C ALA A 398 2.36 -1.18 -30.62
N PHE A 399 3.29 -1.23 -29.67
CA PHE A 399 3.56 -2.41 -28.85
C PHE A 399 2.31 -2.82 -28.05
N SER A 400 1.69 -1.88 -27.33
CA SER A 400 0.51 -2.16 -26.50
C SER A 400 -0.71 -2.55 -27.35
N HIS A 401 -0.91 -1.88 -28.49
CA HIS A 401 -1.97 -2.20 -29.44
C HIS A 401 -1.80 -3.60 -30.04
N PHE A 402 -0.59 -3.97 -30.47
CA PHE A 402 -0.29 -5.28 -31.03
C PHE A 402 -0.47 -6.40 -29.99
N SER A 403 0.04 -6.20 -28.78
CA SER A 403 -0.12 -7.14 -27.66
C SER A 403 -1.61 -7.33 -27.31
N THR A 404 -2.37 -6.25 -27.19
CA THR A 404 -3.81 -6.30 -26.88
C THR A 404 -4.60 -7.01 -27.99
N SER A 405 -4.33 -6.66 -29.25
CA SER A 405 -4.99 -7.26 -30.42
C SER A 405 -4.67 -8.75 -30.56
N SER A 406 -3.42 -9.15 -30.34
CA SER A 406 -2.99 -10.54 -30.43
C SER A 406 -3.64 -11.41 -29.35
N VAL A 407 -3.66 -10.93 -28.11
CA VAL A 407 -4.29 -11.64 -26.97
C VAL A 407 -5.79 -11.80 -27.16
N LEU A 408 -6.48 -10.76 -27.66
CA LEU A 408 -7.91 -10.83 -27.96
C LEU A 408 -8.21 -11.77 -29.14
N LYS A 409 -7.40 -11.76 -30.20
CA LYS A 409 -7.53 -12.65 -31.37
C LYS A 409 -7.29 -14.12 -31.02
N LEU A 410 -6.24 -14.44 -30.26
CA LEU A 410 -5.94 -15.80 -29.78
C LEU A 410 -7.11 -16.41 -29.02
N ARG A 411 -7.81 -15.59 -28.23
CA ARG A 411 -8.98 -16.02 -27.48
C ARG A 411 -10.25 -16.14 -28.35
N GLY A 412 -10.44 -15.23 -29.29
CA GLY A 412 -11.50 -15.32 -30.30
C GLY A 412 -11.37 -16.61 -31.13
N HIS A 413 -10.15 -16.96 -31.51
CA HIS A 413 -9.86 -18.16 -32.26
C HIS A 413 -10.08 -19.44 -31.43
N LYS A 414 -9.60 -19.47 -30.17
CA LYS A 414 -9.90 -20.59 -29.25
C LYS A 414 -11.41 -20.81 -29.05
N ARG A 415 -12.24 -19.76 -29.09
CA ARG A 415 -13.70 -19.89 -28.96
C ARG A 415 -14.37 -20.49 -30.21
N THR A 416 -13.82 -20.27 -31.40
CA THR A 416 -14.27 -20.90 -32.66
C THR A 416 -13.72 -22.32 -32.83
N THR A 417 -12.51 -22.63 -32.35
CA THR A 417 -11.92 -23.98 -32.44
C THR A 417 -12.38 -24.93 -31.32
N SER A 418 -12.77 -24.42 -30.14
CA SER A 418 -13.19 -25.20 -28.97
C SER A 418 -14.58 -25.85 -29.08
N ALA A 419 -15.26 -25.76 -30.23
CA ALA A 419 -16.43 -26.59 -30.49
C ALA A 419 -16.06 -28.08 -30.66
N ASN A 420 -14.78 -28.41 -30.92
CA ASN A 420 -14.29 -29.79 -30.97
C ASN A 420 -12.98 -29.96 -30.17
N SER A 421 -13.10 -30.58 -28.98
CA SER A 421 -12.06 -31.26 -28.16
C SER A 421 -10.74 -30.54 -27.84
N LEU A 422 -10.52 -30.15 -26.57
CA LEU A 422 -9.67 -30.84 -25.57
C LEU A 422 -9.41 -29.92 -24.34
N SER A 423 -9.20 -30.58 -23.21
CA SER A 423 -9.15 -30.17 -21.80
C SER A 423 -8.15 -29.08 -21.37
N ALA A 424 -8.69 -28.23 -20.50
CA ALA A 424 -8.10 -27.49 -19.37
C ALA A 424 -6.60 -27.66 -19.06
N MET A 425 -5.86 -26.57 -19.20
CA MET A 425 -4.75 -26.23 -18.31
C MET A 425 -4.78 -24.69 -18.11
N ALA A 426 -5.09 -24.27 -16.88
CA ALA A 426 -5.47 -22.92 -16.43
C ALA A 426 -6.91 -22.46 -16.78
N GLY A 427 -7.91 -23.14 -16.19
CA GLY A 427 -9.33 -22.83 -16.34
C GLY A 427 -9.82 -21.65 -15.49
N LEU A 428 -9.70 -20.42 -16.00
CA LEU A 428 -10.53 -19.30 -15.56
C LEU A 428 -11.27 -18.73 -16.78
N PRO A 429 -12.61 -18.85 -16.89
CA PRO A 429 -13.39 -18.24 -17.95
C PRO A 429 -13.50 -16.72 -17.72
N LEU A 430 -12.39 -15.99 -17.87
CA LEU A 430 -12.37 -14.52 -17.77
C LEU A 430 -13.26 -13.94 -18.86
N SER A 431 -14.11 -12.93 -18.64
CA SER A 431 -14.85 -12.30 -19.75
C SER A 431 -13.90 -11.50 -20.68
N THR A 432 -14.31 -11.12 -21.90
CA THR A 432 -13.47 -10.25 -22.76
C THR A 432 -13.19 -8.89 -22.12
N LEU A 433 -14.17 -8.39 -21.35
CA LEU A 433 -14.06 -7.17 -20.55
C LEU A 433 -13.01 -7.33 -19.44
N THR A 434 -13.01 -8.47 -18.74
CA THR A 434 -12.05 -8.75 -17.67
C THR A 434 -10.63 -8.94 -18.22
N LEU A 435 -10.48 -9.58 -19.38
CA LEU A 435 -9.18 -9.70 -20.03
C LEU A 435 -8.64 -8.33 -20.46
N GLN A 436 -9.50 -7.48 -21.00
CA GLN A 436 -9.14 -6.11 -21.36
C GLN A 436 -8.75 -5.27 -20.14
N SER A 437 -9.46 -5.40 -19.01
CA SER A 437 -9.11 -4.70 -17.77
C SER A 437 -7.77 -5.18 -17.20
N VAL A 438 -7.46 -6.47 -17.28
CA VAL A 438 -6.15 -7.03 -16.89
C VAL A 438 -5.03 -6.46 -17.76
N LEU A 439 -5.22 -6.36 -19.08
CA LEU A 439 -4.24 -5.75 -19.99
C LEU A 439 -4.03 -4.27 -19.68
N CYS A 440 -5.08 -3.53 -19.30
CA CYS A 440 -4.95 -2.14 -18.84
C CYS A 440 -4.16 -2.04 -17.53
N CYS A 441 -4.36 -2.99 -16.60
CA CYS A 441 -3.57 -3.05 -15.38
C CYS A 441 -2.09 -3.29 -15.67
N LEU A 442 -1.77 -4.15 -16.65
CA LEU A 442 -0.40 -4.37 -17.09
C LEU A 442 0.22 -3.10 -17.69
N ALA A 443 -0.54 -2.32 -18.47
CA ALA A 443 -0.05 -1.04 -18.99
C ALA A 443 0.23 -0.03 -17.85
N VAL A 444 -0.62 0.03 -16.83
CA VAL A 444 -0.37 0.85 -15.62
C VAL A 444 0.84 0.33 -14.84
N ALA A 445 1.05 -0.98 -14.77
CA ALA A 445 2.23 -1.57 -14.15
C ALA A 445 3.52 -1.15 -14.88
N LEU A 446 3.55 -1.16 -16.21
CA LEU A 446 4.70 -0.70 -16.99
C LEU A 446 5.00 0.79 -16.75
N HIS A 447 3.96 1.62 -16.60
CA HIS A 447 4.14 3.03 -16.21
C HIS A 447 4.71 3.13 -14.79
N ALA A 448 4.16 2.40 -13.82
CA ALA A 448 4.66 2.38 -12.44
C ALA A 448 6.10 1.87 -12.33
N LEU A 449 6.48 0.90 -13.18
CA LEU A 449 7.84 0.37 -13.31
C LEU A 449 8.80 1.47 -13.79
N ALA A 450 8.49 2.12 -14.92
CA ALA A 450 9.33 3.19 -15.46
C ALA A 450 9.53 4.34 -14.47
N GLU A 451 8.48 4.68 -13.72
CA GLU A 451 8.51 5.70 -12.67
C GLU A 451 9.31 5.25 -11.45
N GLY A 452 9.16 3.99 -11.05
CA GLY A 452 9.96 3.39 -9.98
C GLY A 452 11.45 3.38 -10.32
N LEU A 453 11.84 3.05 -11.56
CA LEU A 453 13.24 3.17 -12.01
C LEU A 453 13.76 4.59 -11.83
N ALA A 454 13.02 5.59 -12.32
CA ALA A 454 13.38 7.00 -12.18
C ALA A 454 13.50 7.42 -10.71
N LEU A 455 12.58 6.99 -9.86
CA LEU A 455 12.60 7.26 -8.43
C LEU A 455 13.80 6.59 -7.74
N GLY A 456 14.12 5.34 -8.08
CA GLY A 456 15.25 4.61 -7.51
C GLY A 456 16.61 5.25 -7.81
N VAL A 457 16.76 5.85 -9.00
CA VAL A 457 17.97 6.62 -9.34
C VAL A 457 17.98 8.00 -8.69
N ALA A 458 16.81 8.59 -8.46
CA ALA A 458 16.63 9.91 -7.88
C ALA A 458 16.78 9.97 -6.37
N ALA A 459 16.18 9.02 -5.67
CA ALA A 459 15.97 9.06 -4.24
C ALA A 459 17.28 9.04 -3.44
N PRO A 460 18.33 8.27 -3.80
CA PRO A 460 19.62 8.31 -3.12
C PRO A 460 20.37 9.65 -3.28
N LYS A 461 20.13 10.38 -4.38
CA LYS A 461 20.81 11.65 -4.69
C LYS A 461 20.15 12.86 -4.02
N ALA A 462 18.95 12.70 -3.47
CA ALA A 462 18.20 13.76 -2.81
C ALA A 462 18.47 13.78 -1.30
N TYR A 463 19.61 14.34 -0.88
CA TYR A 463 20.00 14.45 0.53
C TYR A 463 19.00 15.28 1.34
N GLY A 464 18.56 14.78 2.51
CA GLY A 464 17.66 15.50 3.42
C GLY A 464 16.20 15.59 2.96
N PHE A 465 15.88 15.02 1.79
CA PHE A 465 14.59 15.16 1.12
C PHE A 465 13.53 14.12 1.54
N GLY A 466 13.93 13.12 2.33
CA GLY A 466 13.08 11.97 2.66
C GLY A 466 11.76 12.31 3.34
N ARG A 467 11.73 13.28 4.27
CA ARG A 467 10.50 13.69 4.98
C ARG A 467 9.53 14.44 4.07
N ASP A 468 10.09 15.22 3.15
CA ASP A 468 9.37 16.19 2.33
C ASP A 468 8.95 15.62 0.97
N MET A 469 9.54 14.50 0.53
CA MET A 469 9.12 13.71 -0.63
C MET A 469 7.98 12.74 -0.31
N VAL A 470 7.77 12.32 0.94
CA VAL A 470 6.74 11.32 1.30
C VAL A 470 5.37 11.70 0.74
N LEU A 471 4.91 12.92 1.06
CA LEU A 471 3.59 13.39 0.65
C LEU A 471 3.48 13.55 -0.88
N PRO A 472 4.40 14.24 -1.60
CA PRO A 472 4.36 14.31 -3.05
C PRO A 472 4.37 12.93 -3.74
N VAL A 473 5.23 12.02 -3.27
CA VAL A 473 5.46 10.70 -3.85
C VAL A 473 4.23 9.80 -3.66
N SER A 474 3.62 9.82 -2.47
CA SER A 474 2.36 9.10 -2.23
C SER A 474 1.18 9.72 -3.00
N LEU A 475 1.07 11.05 -3.09
CA LEU A 475 0.03 11.74 -3.86
C LEU A 475 0.12 11.42 -5.36
N HIS A 476 1.34 11.25 -5.89
CA HIS A 476 1.56 10.85 -7.28
C HIS A 476 1.13 9.39 -7.55
N GLY A 477 1.19 8.53 -6.52
CA GLY A 477 0.71 7.15 -6.58
C GLY A 477 -0.80 6.99 -6.57
N LEU A 478 -1.55 7.93 -5.98
CA LEU A 478 -3.01 7.82 -5.84
C LEU A 478 -3.75 7.62 -7.18
N PRO A 479 -3.47 8.39 -8.26
CA PRO A 479 -4.15 8.19 -9.53
C PRO A 479 -3.94 6.79 -10.12
N ARG A 480 -2.74 6.21 -10.00
CA ARG A 480 -2.44 4.88 -10.54
C ARG A 480 -3.27 3.79 -9.86
N GLY A 481 -3.35 3.85 -8.54
CA GLY A 481 -4.21 3.00 -7.73
C GLY A 481 -5.69 3.10 -8.10
N ALA A 482 -6.18 4.32 -8.18
CA ALA A 482 -7.56 4.61 -8.55
C ALA A 482 -7.86 4.14 -9.99
N ALA A 483 -6.97 4.33 -10.96
CA ALA A 483 -7.16 3.87 -12.33
C ALA A 483 -7.33 2.34 -12.37
N VAL A 484 -6.44 1.60 -11.72
CA VAL A 484 -6.48 0.13 -11.71
C VAL A 484 -7.71 -0.39 -10.98
N ALA A 485 -8.00 0.17 -9.80
CA ALA A 485 -9.16 -0.24 -9.01
C ALA A 485 -10.48 0.04 -9.73
N SER A 486 -10.68 1.23 -10.33
CA SER A 486 -11.88 1.53 -11.12
C SER A 486 -12.01 0.66 -12.37
N CYS A 487 -10.89 0.33 -13.03
CA CYS A 487 -10.89 -0.53 -14.21
C CYS A 487 -11.36 -1.94 -13.87
N ILE A 488 -10.76 -2.56 -12.85
CA ILE A 488 -11.11 -3.91 -12.42
C ILE A 488 -12.50 -3.94 -11.81
N PHE A 489 -12.82 -3.05 -10.88
CA PHE A 489 -14.14 -3.02 -10.24
C PHE A 489 -15.25 -2.74 -11.26
N GLY A 490 -15.02 -1.82 -12.20
CA GLY A 490 -15.94 -1.56 -13.30
C GLY A 490 -16.13 -2.74 -14.26
N ALA A 491 -15.15 -3.66 -14.35
CA ALA A 491 -15.18 -4.81 -15.25
C ALA A 491 -15.68 -6.11 -14.61
N THR A 492 -15.44 -6.30 -13.31
CA THR A 492 -15.70 -7.57 -12.60
C THR A 492 -16.73 -7.44 -11.49
N ASP A 493 -17.07 -6.23 -11.07
CA ASP A 493 -17.86 -5.94 -9.86
C ASP A 493 -17.24 -6.51 -8.57
N SER A 494 -15.97 -6.92 -8.62
CA SER A 494 -15.24 -7.47 -7.48
C SER A 494 -14.35 -6.39 -6.87
N TRP A 495 -14.78 -5.85 -5.74
CA TRP A 495 -13.98 -4.88 -4.99
C TRP A 495 -12.68 -5.51 -4.44
N HIS A 496 -12.72 -6.80 -4.06
CA HIS A 496 -11.54 -7.57 -3.67
C HIS A 496 -10.51 -7.65 -4.80
N GLY A 497 -10.95 -8.01 -6.01
CA GLY A 497 -10.05 -8.07 -7.18
C GLY A 497 -9.45 -6.71 -7.52
N ALA A 498 -10.22 -5.62 -7.31
CA ALA A 498 -9.76 -4.26 -7.54
C ALA A 498 -8.71 -3.81 -6.50
N LEU A 499 -8.91 -4.12 -5.22
CA LEU A 499 -7.93 -3.84 -4.17
C LEU A 499 -6.67 -4.68 -4.33
N LEU A 500 -6.80 -5.96 -4.68
CA LEU A 500 -5.65 -6.82 -4.98
C LEU A 500 -4.84 -6.27 -6.15
N ALA A 501 -5.51 -5.84 -7.24
CA ALA A 501 -4.83 -5.23 -8.37
C ALA A 501 -4.14 -3.90 -7.99
N ALA A 502 -4.78 -3.05 -7.18
CA ALA A 502 -4.18 -1.81 -6.69
C ALA A 502 -2.97 -2.06 -5.78
N GLY A 503 -3.05 -3.06 -4.89
CA GLY A 503 -1.94 -3.49 -4.04
C GLY A 503 -0.76 -4.02 -4.85
N LEU A 504 -1.01 -4.88 -5.84
CA LEU A 504 0.03 -5.38 -6.75
C LEU A 504 0.75 -4.24 -7.48
N ILE A 505 0.00 -3.24 -7.97
CA ILE A 505 0.57 -2.05 -8.62
C ILE A 505 1.38 -1.21 -7.62
N GLY A 506 0.93 -1.16 -6.36
CA GLY A 506 1.69 -0.59 -5.24
C GLY A 506 3.06 -1.23 -5.07
N PHE A 507 3.24 -2.52 -5.36
CA PHE A 507 4.56 -3.18 -5.28
C PHE A 507 5.47 -2.95 -6.49
N VAL A 508 4.91 -2.64 -7.67
CA VAL A 508 5.71 -2.48 -8.90
C VAL A 508 6.68 -1.31 -8.80
N GLY A 509 6.22 -0.18 -8.27
CA GLY A 509 7.06 1.01 -8.10
C GLY A 509 8.26 0.79 -7.17
N PRO A 510 8.04 0.37 -5.91
CA PRO A 510 9.12 0.03 -4.97
C PRO A 510 10.07 -1.04 -5.51
N SER A 511 9.56 -2.15 -6.06
CA SER A 511 10.43 -3.22 -6.57
C SER A 511 11.34 -2.74 -7.69
N SER A 512 10.83 -1.90 -8.59
CA SER A 512 11.62 -1.27 -9.65
C SER A 512 12.63 -0.25 -9.14
N ALA A 513 12.26 0.56 -8.14
CA ALA A 513 13.14 1.55 -7.54
C ALA A 513 14.30 0.89 -6.77
N ILE A 514 13.98 -0.12 -5.96
CA ILE A 514 14.97 -0.96 -5.27
C ILE A 514 15.88 -1.64 -6.28
N GLY A 515 15.30 -2.22 -7.35
CA GLY A 515 16.07 -2.81 -8.45
C GLY A 515 17.04 -1.82 -9.08
N ALA A 516 16.62 -0.58 -9.33
CA ALA A 516 17.49 0.46 -9.88
C ALA A 516 18.63 0.86 -8.93
N ILE A 517 18.34 0.97 -7.63
CA ILE A 517 19.35 1.24 -6.57
C ILE A 517 20.38 0.11 -6.54
N LEU A 518 19.93 -1.14 -6.48
CA LEU A 518 20.79 -2.32 -6.39
C LEU A 518 21.63 -2.55 -7.65
N ALA A 519 21.05 -2.28 -8.83
CA ALA A 519 21.74 -2.42 -10.11
C ALA A 519 22.62 -1.22 -10.47
N GLY A 520 22.60 -0.14 -9.68
CA GLY A 520 23.38 1.08 -9.94
C GLY A 520 23.04 1.75 -11.27
N ILE A 521 21.75 1.74 -11.66
CA ILE A 521 21.29 2.30 -12.93
C ILE A 521 21.50 3.83 -12.92
N ASP A 522 21.98 4.39 -14.02
CA ASP A 522 22.13 5.83 -14.18
C ASP A 522 20.83 6.48 -14.70
N TYR A 523 20.78 7.81 -14.76
CA TYR A 523 19.60 8.51 -15.29
C TYR A 523 19.46 8.38 -16.82
N SER A 524 20.47 7.83 -17.50
CA SER A 524 20.54 7.86 -18.95
C SER A 524 19.44 6.97 -19.55
N GLY A 525 18.59 7.56 -20.39
CA GLY A 525 17.53 6.83 -21.08
C GLY A 525 16.26 6.53 -20.26
N LEU A 526 16.19 6.88 -18.97
CA LEU A 526 14.97 6.67 -18.18
C LEU A 526 13.78 7.48 -18.70
N ASP A 527 14.02 8.70 -19.20
CA ASP A 527 12.98 9.50 -19.87
C ASP A 527 12.44 8.80 -21.14
N HIS A 528 13.28 8.03 -21.85
CA HIS A 528 12.85 7.28 -23.04
C HIS A 528 11.94 6.11 -22.64
N ILE A 529 12.32 5.36 -21.61
CA ILE A 529 11.51 4.26 -21.05
C ILE A 529 10.16 4.79 -20.56
N MET A 530 10.16 5.93 -19.88
CA MET A 530 8.94 6.59 -19.40
C MET A 530 8.00 7.00 -20.56
N VAL A 531 8.53 7.62 -21.63
CA VAL A 531 7.71 8.00 -22.79
C VAL A 531 7.13 6.78 -23.52
N ILE A 532 7.89 5.69 -23.63
CA ILE A 532 7.38 4.42 -24.17
C ILE A 532 6.23 3.88 -23.29
N ALA A 533 6.40 3.88 -21.95
CA ALA A 533 5.37 3.44 -21.02
C ALA A 533 4.10 4.31 -21.08
N CYS A 534 4.25 5.63 -21.25
CA CYS A 534 3.15 6.57 -21.49
C CYS A 534 2.39 6.23 -22.77
N GLY A 535 3.11 5.90 -23.85
CA GLY A 535 2.51 5.48 -25.13
C GLY A 535 1.69 4.20 -25.01
N ALA A 536 2.12 3.27 -24.16
CA ALA A 536 1.44 2.00 -23.93
C ALA A 536 0.07 2.13 -23.24
N LEU A 537 -0.16 3.20 -22.47
CA LEU A 537 -1.45 3.44 -21.78
C LEU A 537 -2.57 3.81 -22.76
N LEU A 538 -2.27 4.61 -23.78
CA LEU A 538 -3.26 5.19 -24.69
C LEU A 538 -4.17 4.16 -25.39
N PRO A 539 -3.66 3.11 -26.07
CA PRO A 539 -4.50 2.17 -26.82
C PRO A 539 -5.37 1.30 -25.89
N CYS A 540 -4.85 0.92 -24.71
CA CYS A 540 -5.58 0.11 -23.74
C CYS A 540 -6.84 0.82 -23.23
N PHE A 541 -6.69 2.08 -22.82
CA PHE A 541 -7.79 2.86 -22.24
C PHE A 541 -8.73 3.46 -23.30
N TRP A 542 -8.26 3.72 -24.52
CA TRP A 542 -9.10 4.20 -25.62
C TRP A 542 -10.21 3.20 -26.00
N SER A 543 -9.87 1.91 -26.04
CA SER A 543 -10.84 0.86 -26.32
C SER A 543 -11.93 0.77 -25.23
N ILE A 544 -11.57 1.02 -23.96
CA ILE A 544 -12.51 1.09 -22.84
C ILE A 544 -13.43 2.31 -22.95
N VAL A 545 -12.89 3.51 -23.27
CA VAL A 545 -13.69 4.72 -23.49
C VAL A 545 -14.71 4.51 -24.60
N ARG A 546 -14.27 3.97 -25.75
CA ARG A 546 -15.16 3.74 -26.90
C ARG A 546 -16.33 2.83 -26.54
N ARG A 547 -16.13 1.88 -25.64
CA ARG A 547 -17.19 1.00 -25.14
C ARG A 547 -18.09 1.71 -24.13
N ALA A 548 -17.53 2.42 -23.15
CA ALA A 548 -18.30 3.10 -22.12
C ALA A 548 -19.19 4.22 -22.71
N VAL A 549 -18.67 4.99 -23.67
CA VAL A 549 -19.43 6.02 -24.40
C VAL A 549 -20.52 5.41 -25.27
N ARG A 550 -20.31 4.20 -25.82
CA ARG A 550 -21.34 3.46 -26.57
C ARG A 550 -22.49 2.99 -25.66
N LEU A 551 -22.20 2.63 -24.40
CA LEU A 551 -23.20 2.19 -23.43
C LEU A 551 -24.02 3.36 -22.86
N ASP A 552 -23.35 4.42 -22.40
CA ASP A 552 -23.99 5.62 -21.86
C ASP A 552 -23.10 6.84 -22.12
N LYS A 553 -23.43 7.64 -23.14
CA LYS A 553 -22.63 8.81 -23.54
C LYS A 553 -22.45 9.81 -22.40
N LYS A 554 -23.49 10.05 -21.60
CA LYS A 554 -23.45 11.07 -20.54
C LYS A 554 -22.55 10.62 -19.39
N LYS A 555 -22.72 9.39 -18.93
CA LYS A 555 -21.90 8.84 -17.82
C LYS A 555 -20.47 8.53 -18.25
N GLY A 556 -20.29 8.09 -19.50
CA GLY A 556 -18.98 7.88 -20.08
C GLY A 556 -18.17 9.17 -20.13
N PHE A 557 -18.76 10.25 -20.66
CA PHE A 557 -18.11 11.55 -20.70
C PHE A 557 -17.87 12.12 -19.29
N ALA A 558 -18.86 12.06 -18.40
CA ALA A 558 -18.72 12.52 -17.02
C ALA A 558 -17.60 11.79 -16.27
N GLY A 559 -17.53 10.46 -16.41
CA GLY A 559 -16.46 9.67 -15.81
C GLY A 559 -15.07 10.06 -16.33
N LEU A 560 -14.93 10.25 -17.65
CA LEU A 560 -13.67 10.72 -18.25
C LEU A 560 -13.20 12.05 -17.65
N VAL A 561 -14.11 13.02 -17.53
CA VAL A 561 -13.82 14.35 -16.95
C VAL A 561 -13.44 14.24 -15.48
N VAL A 562 -14.21 13.48 -14.68
CA VAL A 562 -13.93 13.28 -13.25
C VAL A 562 -12.56 12.63 -13.05
N GLY A 563 -12.26 11.58 -13.82
CA GLY A 563 -10.97 10.90 -13.74
C GLY A 563 -9.80 11.81 -14.13
N ALA A 564 -9.96 12.60 -15.20
CA ALA A 564 -8.94 13.56 -15.62
C ALA A 564 -8.71 14.65 -14.55
N LEU A 565 -9.78 15.23 -13.99
CA LEU A 565 -9.70 16.23 -12.93
C LEU A 565 -8.99 15.68 -11.69
N PHE A 566 -9.38 14.48 -11.24
CA PHE A 566 -8.76 13.82 -10.08
C PHE A 566 -7.26 13.64 -10.28
N ALA A 567 -6.84 13.09 -11.43
CA ALA A 567 -5.43 12.89 -11.74
C ALA A 567 -4.66 14.21 -11.84
N SER A 568 -5.22 15.22 -12.52
CA SER A 568 -4.60 16.53 -12.63
C SER A 568 -4.43 17.23 -11.29
N ILE A 569 -5.42 17.12 -10.39
CA ILE A 569 -5.34 17.64 -9.02
C ILE A 569 -4.19 16.96 -8.28
N CYS A 570 -4.16 15.62 -8.21
CA CYS A 570 -3.09 14.89 -7.53
C CYS A 570 -1.70 15.29 -8.04
N LEU A 571 -1.51 15.33 -9.36
CA LEU A 571 -0.22 15.68 -9.97
C LEU A 571 0.17 17.14 -9.74
N THR A 572 -0.80 18.07 -9.76
CA THR A 572 -0.55 19.49 -9.49
C THR A 572 -0.20 19.71 -8.03
N PHE A 573 -0.88 19.04 -7.10
CA PHE A 573 -0.55 19.07 -5.68
C PHE A 573 0.85 18.48 -5.41
N THR A 574 1.18 17.33 -6.01
CA THR A 574 2.54 16.77 -5.97
C THR A 574 3.56 17.82 -6.41
N LYS A 575 3.33 18.50 -7.54
CA LYS A 575 4.23 19.55 -8.05
C LYS A 575 4.33 20.75 -7.11
N LEU A 576 3.21 21.20 -6.53
CA LEU A 576 3.17 22.35 -5.62
C LEU A 576 3.91 22.05 -4.31
N VAL A 577 3.72 20.86 -3.75
CA VAL A 577 4.44 20.43 -2.55
C VAL A 577 5.93 20.30 -2.86
N CYS A 578 6.31 19.74 -4.02
CA CYS A 578 7.72 19.73 -4.45
C CYS A 578 8.29 21.15 -4.59
N LEU A 579 7.60 22.10 -5.23
CA LEU A 579 8.13 23.46 -5.43
C LEU A 579 8.37 24.25 -4.13
N HIS A 580 7.66 23.91 -3.05
CA HIS A 580 7.75 24.60 -1.77
C HIS A 580 8.66 23.89 -0.75
N THR A 581 9.30 22.77 -1.11
CA THR A 581 10.25 22.10 -0.22
C THR A 581 11.66 22.68 -0.35
N PRO A 582 12.31 23.07 0.77
CA PRO A 582 13.52 23.91 0.78
C PRO A 582 14.75 23.23 0.18
N TYR A 583 14.70 21.91 -0.06
CA TYR A 583 15.81 21.12 -0.61
C TYR A 583 15.81 21.01 -2.14
N CYS A 584 14.81 21.55 -2.84
CA CYS A 584 14.69 21.48 -4.31
C CYS A 584 15.92 21.95 -5.09
N ASN A 585 16.73 22.83 -4.50
CA ASN A 585 17.95 23.34 -5.12
C ASN A 585 19.13 22.34 -5.10
N SER A 586 19.08 21.30 -4.25
CA SER A 586 20.18 20.34 -4.07
C SER A 586 20.15 19.18 -5.09
N ALA A 587 18.99 18.89 -5.68
CA ALA A 587 18.81 17.83 -6.68
C ALA A 587 17.77 18.23 -7.76
N PRO A 588 18.04 19.26 -8.57
CA PRO A 588 17.07 19.82 -9.52
C PRO A 588 16.60 18.84 -10.61
N GLU A 589 17.39 17.81 -10.90
CA GLU A 589 17.05 16.75 -11.86
C GLU A 589 16.09 15.69 -11.30
N ALA A 590 16.12 15.43 -9.99
CA ALA A 590 15.18 14.55 -9.30
C ALA A 590 13.80 15.20 -9.11
N VAL A 591 13.78 16.52 -8.98
CA VAL A 591 12.57 17.34 -8.80
C VAL A 591 11.89 17.69 -10.12
N ARG A 592 12.66 17.86 -11.21
CA ARG A 592 12.14 18.16 -12.56
C ARG A 592 11.68 16.91 -13.29
#